data_AF-A0A1Z1MEJ7-F1
#
_entry.id   AF-A0A1Z1MEJ7-F1
#
_cell.length_a   1.000
_cell.length_b   1.000
_cell.length_c   1.000
_cell.angle_alpha   90.00
_cell.angle_beta   90.00
_cell.angle_gamma   90.00
#
_symmetry.space_group_name_H-M   'P 1'
#
loop_
_entity.id
_entity.type
_entity.pdbx_description
1 polymer ?
#
loop_
_entity_poly.entity_id
_entity_poly.type
_entity_poly.pdbx_seq_one_letter_code
_entity_poly.pdbx_strand_id
1 'polypeptide(L)'
;MDNSYFVIRISKQTKIEIYFYNYKTNFKSNNYYPICFIANSCDFQEIINLLNSYAKFTNCSAIHNMYLGREVFKAQVSIQLNQIYIQN
;
A
#
# COMPACT_ATOMS: atom_id res chain seq x y z
N MET A 1 -5.07 7.76 14.58
CA MET A 1 -4.38 6.98 13.53
C MET A 1 -3.99 5.65 14.13
N ASP A 2 -4.24 4.55 13.43
CA ASP A 2 -3.79 3.22 13.87
C ASP A 2 -2.27 3.18 14.03
N ASN A 3 -1.77 2.19 14.78
CA ASN A 3 -0.34 1.92 14.95
C ASN A 3 0.29 1.30 13.69
N SER A 4 -0.11 1.74 12.50
CA SER A 4 0.40 1.27 11.22
C SER A 4 0.29 2.35 10.16
N TYR A 5 1.14 2.28 9.13
CA TYR A 5 1.07 3.19 7.99
C TYR A 5 1.43 2.47 6.68
N PHE A 6 1.00 3.06 5.57
CA PHE A 6 1.26 2.58 4.22
C PHE A 6 2.18 3.55 3.49
N VAL A 7 3.14 3.01 2.74
CA VAL A 7 3.94 3.77 1.76
C VAL A 7 3.68 3.18 0.39
N ILE A 8 3.33 4.03 -0.57
CA ILE A 8 3.01 3.62 -1.93
C ILE A 8 4.08 4.18 -2.86
N ARG A 9 4.56 3.36 -3.78
CA ARG A 9 5.53 3.76 -4.79
C ARG A 9 5.11 3.22 -6.14
N ILE A 10 5.51 3.95 -7.18
CA ILE A 10 5.38 3.49 -8.56
C ILE A 10 6.73 3.06 -9.05
N SER A 11 6.80 1.84 -9.56
CA SER A 11 8.00 1.26 -10.15
C SER A 11 7.80 1.10 -11.65
N LYS A 12 8.76 1.61 -12.44
CA LYS A 12 8.78 1.51 -13.91
C LYS A 12 7.47 1.96 -14.59
N GLN A 13 6.75 2.94 -14.01
CA GLN A 13 5.48 3.48 -14.52
C GLN A 13 4.39 2.44 -14.81
N THR A 14 4.49 1.23 -14.25
CA THR A 14 3.59 0.11 -14.58
C THR A 14 3.23 -0.72 -13.36
N LYS A 15 3.99 -0.59 -12.27
CA LYS A 15 3.79 -1.37 -11.05
C LYS A 15 3.54 -0.45 -9.87
N ILE A 16 2.58 -0.83 -9.05
CA ILE A 16 2.32 -0.19 -7.76
C ILE A 16 2.92 -1.09 -6.68
N GLU A 17 3.79 -0.51 -5.87
CA GLU A 17 4.39 -1.14 -4.71
C GLU A 17 3.73 -0.55 -3.46
N ILE A 18 3.20 -1.40 -2.58
CA ILE A 18 2.55 -1.01 -1.33
C ILE A 18 3.33 -1.62 -0.19
N TYR A 19 3.91 -0.76 0.65
CA TYR A 19 4.67 -1.15 1.83
C TYR A 19 3.82 -0.90 3.08
N PHE A 20 3.60 -1.95 3.87
CA PHE A 20 2.88 -1.87 5.14
C PHE A 20 3.84 -1.96 6.33
N TYR A 21 3.77 -0.96 7.19
CA TYR A 21 4.54 -0.88 8.43
C TYR A 21 3.59 -0.95 9.64
N ASN A 22 3.93 -1.74 10.65
CA ASN A 22 3.17 -1.87 11.89
C ASN A 22 4.08 -1.60 13.10
N TYR A 23 3.71 -0.63 13.93
CA TYR A 23 4.46 -0.22 15.12
C TYR A 23 4.32 -1.20 16.30
N LYS A 24 3.35 -2.14 16.29
CA LYS A 24 3.09 -3.08 17.40
C LYS A 24 4.05 -4.27 17.46
N THR A 25 4.92 -4.47 16.49
CA THR A 25 5.91 -5.55 16.56
C THR A 25 7.06 -5.12 17.46
N ASN A 26 7.17 -5.76 18.63
CA ASN A 26 8.07 -5.46 19.74
C ASN A 26 9.50 -5.05 19.32
N PHE A 27 9.99 -3.93 19.84
CA PHE A 27 11.33 -3.33 19.69
C PHE A 27 12.57 -4.22 19.97
N LYS A 28 12.43 -5.55 20.07
CA LYS A 28 13.48 -6.49 20.49
C LYS A 28 14.12 -7.36 19.39
N SER A 29 13.64 -7.32 18.13
CA SER A 29 14.24 -8.12 17.04
C SER A 29 14.68 -7.25 15.87
N ASN A 30 15.98 -7.25 15.59
CA ASN A 30 16.74 -6.28 14.80
C ASN A 30 16.47 -6.21 13.28
N ASN A 31 15.42 -6.82 12.72
CA ASN A 31 15.18 -6.82 11.26
C ASN A 31 13.71 -6.53 10.94
N TYR A 32 13.33 -5.25 10.97
CA TYR A 32 11.98 -4.79 10.59
C TYR A 32 11.91 -4.47 9.10
N TYR A 33 11.65 -5.50 8.28
CA TYR A 33 11.28 -5.28 6.90
C TYR A 33 9.77 -5.02 6.79
N PRO A 34 9.34 -3.97 6.07
CA PRO A 34 7.94 -3.80 5.73
C PRO A 34 7.46 -4.98 4.90
N ILE A 35 6.16 -5.24 4.98
CA ILE A 35 5.54 -6.16 4.04
C ILE A 35 5.30 -5.41 2.76
N CYS A 36 5.89 -5.91 1.67
CA CYS A 36 5.80 -5.32 0.36
C CYS A 36 4.85 -6.14 -0.51
N PHE A 37 3.90 -5.44 -1.11
CA PHE A 37 3.01 -5.96 -2.12
C PHE A 37 3.34 -5.29 -3.44
N ILE A 38 3.46 -6.05 -4.52
CA ILE A 38 3.73 -5.53 -5.85
C ILE A 38 2.64 -6.05 -6.77
N ALA A 39 1.96 -5.13 -7.43
CA ALA A 39 0.88 -5.46 -8.36
C ALA A 39 1.00 -4.62 -9.64
N ASN A 40 0.45 -5.13 -10.72
CA ASN A 40 0.36 -4.37 -11.96
C ASN A 40 -0.71 -3.28 -11.82
N SER A 41 -0.41 -2.06 -12.26
CA SER A 41 -1.32 -0.92 -12.10
C SER A 41 -2.61 -1.05 -12.89
N CYS A 42 -2.61 -1.88 -13.94
CA CYS A 42 -3.75 -2.03 -14.85
C CYS A 42 -4.94 -2.76 -14.20
N ASP A 43 -4.74 -3.53 -13.13
CA ASP A 43 -5.80 -4.31 -12.49
C ASP A 43 -5.98 -3.90 -11.03
N PHE A 44 -6.96 -3.02 -10.79
CA PHE A 44 -7.34 -2.62 -9.43
C PHE A 44 -7.87 -3.81 -8.61
N GLN A 45 -8.56 -4.75 -9.24
CA GLN A 45 -9.12 -5.91 -8.55
C GLN A 45 -8.00 -6.81 -8.04
N GLU A 46 -6.93 -6.97 -8.81
CA GLU A 46 -5.72 -7.69 -8.38
C GLU A 46 -5.13 -7.06 -7.11
N ILE A 47 -5.00 -5.73 -7.06
CA ILE A 47 -4.49 -5.01 -5.89
C ILE A 47 -5.38 -5.27 -4.66
N ILE A 48 -6.70 -5.14 -4.81
CA ILE A 48 -7.65 -5.35 -3.71
C ILE A 48 -7.62 -6.81 -3.21
N ASN A 49 -7.62 -7.78 -4.12
CA ASN A 49 -7.53 -9.20 -3.75
C ASN A 49 -6.25 -9.50 -2.98
N LEU A 50 -5.13 -8.92 -3.42
CA LEU A 50 -3.83 -9.10 -2.82
C LEU A 50 -3.76 -8.48 -1.42
N LEU A 51 -4.34 -7.28 -1.22
CA LEU A 51 -4.46 -6.66 0.11
C LEU A 51 -5.40 -7.46 1.04
N ASN A 52 -6.53 -7.95 0.52
CA ASN A 52 -7.49 -8.75 1.29
C ASN A 52 -6.93 -10.12 1.69
N SER A 53 -6.00 -10.68 0.93
CA SER A 53 -5.33 -11.95 1.27
C SER A 53 -4.49 -11.84 2.56
N TYR A 54 -4.14 -10.62 2.97
CA TYR A 54 -3.26 -10.38 4.10
C TYR A 54 -4.04 -10.13 5.40
N ALA A 55 -4.02 -11.10 6.31
CA ALA A 55 -4.82 -11.10 7.54
C ALA A 55 -4.56 -9.95 8.54
N LYS A 56 -3.50 -9.15 8.40
CA LYS A 56 -3.31 -7.94 9.24
C LYS A 56 -3.93 -6.70 8.61
N PHE A 57 -4.32 -6.77 7.33
CA PHE A 57 -5.07 -5.71 6.65
C PHE A 57 -6.48 -5.57 7.24
N THR A 58 -7.08 -6.69 7.65
CA THR A 58 -8.40 -6.71 8.33
C THR A 58 -8.40 -6.02 9.70
N ASN A 59 -7.22 -5.81 10.30
CA ASN A 59 -7.08 -5.09 11.58
C ASN A 59 -6.94 -3.56 11.40
N CYS A 60 -6.87 -3.05 10.16
CA CYS A 60 -6.84 -1.62 9.90
C CYS A 60 -8.24 -1.02 10.04
N SER A 61 -8.33 0.19 10.60
CA SER A 61 -9.59 0.93 10.65
C SER A 61 -10.13 1.22 9.25
N ALA A 62 -11.45 1.39 9.13
CA ALA A 62 -12.08 1.77 7.87
C ALA A 62 -11.48 3.05 7.26
N ILE A 63 -11.08 4.01 8.12
CA ILE A 63 -10.42 5.26 7.72
C ILE A 63 -9.06 4.97 7.05
N HIS A 64 -8.24 4.07 7.61
CA HIS A 64 -6.97 3.69 7.01
C HIS A 64 -7.15 2.95 5.68
N ASN A 65 -8.16 2.08 5.58
CA ASN A 65 -8.47 1.38 4.33
C ASN A 65 -8.93 2.35 3.24
N MET A 66 -9.76 3.34 3.60
CA MET A 66 -10.17 4.41 2.67
C MET A 66 -8.99 5.28 2.23
N TYR A 67 -8.09 5.63 3.15
CA TYR A 67 -6.86 6.37 2.80
C TYR A 67 -6.01 5.56 1.80
N LEU A 68 -5.80 4.27 2.05
CA LEU A 68 -5.05 3.43 1.12
C LEU A 68 -5.72 3.37 -0.26
N GLY A 69 -7.03 3.12 -0.32
CA GLY A 69 -7.77 3.09 -1.57
C GLY A 69 -7.64 4.39 -2.37
N ARG A 70 -7.71 5.54 -1.69
CA ARG A 70 -7.51 6.86 -2.30
C ARG A 70 -6.11 7.01 -2.90
N GLU A 71 -5.07 6.62 -2.16
CA GLU A 71 -3.69 6.78 -2.62
C GLU A 71 -3.32 5.78 -3.73
N VAL A 72 -3.83 4.54 -3.68
CA VAL A 72 -3.71 3.56 -4.77
C VAL A 72 -4.39 4.10 -6.04
N PHE A 73 -5.59 4.66 -5.91
CA PHE A 73 -6.31 5.24 -7.05
C PHE A 73 -5.56 6.42 -7.66
N LYS A 74 -5.00 7.33 -6.83
CA LYS A 74 -4.12 8.40 -7.32
C LYS A 74 -2.93 7.85 -8.07
N ALA A 75 -2.27 6.81 -7.55
CA ALA A 75 -1.14 6.19 -8.21
C ALA A 75 -1.52 5.60 -9.59
N GLN A 76 -2.68 4.96 -9.70
CA GLN A 76 -3.19 4.46 -10.99
C GLN A 76 -3.45 5.61 -11.99
N VAL A 77 -4.10 6.68 -11.55
CA VAL A 77 -4.34 7.86 -12.40
C VAL A 77 -3.01 8.47 -12.85
N SER A 78 -2.02 8.60 -11.95
CA SER A 78 -0.69 9.07 -12.31
C SER A 78 -0.03 8.19 -13.37
N ILE A 79 -0.17 6.87 -13.30
CA ILE A 79 0.35 5.95 -14.32
C ILE A 79 -0.36 6.15 -15.66
N GLN A 80 -1.70 6.19 -15.66
CA GLN A 80 -2.48 6.37 -16.88
C GLN A 80 -2.17 7.68 -17.59
N LEU A 81 -1.86 8.74 -16.83
CA LEU A 81 -1.52 10.06 -17.35
C LEU A 81 -0.02 10.25 -17.61
N ASN A 82 0.83 9.23 -17.38
CA ASN A 82 2.30 9.34 -17.40
C ASN A 82 2.85 10.48 -16.52
N GLN A 83 2.20 10.71 -15.38
CA GLN A 83 2.59 11.72 -14.39
C GLN A 83 3.37 11.10 -13.22
N ILE A 84 4.14 11.94 -12.53
CA ILE A 84 4.83 11.56 -11.30
C ILE A 84 3.81 11.49 -10.16
N TYR A 85 3.74 10.34 -9.49
CA TYR A 85 2.96 10.18 -8.27
C TYR A 85 3.75 10.67 -7.06
N ILE A 86 3.06 11.40 -6.18
CA ILE A 86 3.56 11.85 -4.88
C ILE A 86 2.51 11.50 -3.83
N GLN A 87 2.92 10.78 -2.79
CA GLN A 87 2.08 10.48 -1.64
C GLN A 87 2.10 11.66 -0.66
N ASN A 88 0.92 12.12 -0.22
CA ASN A 88 0.74 13.15 0.81
C ASN A 88 -0.11 12.65 1.98
#